data_AF-A0A0Q7BG88-F1
#
_entry.id   AF-A0A0Q7BG88-F1
#
_cell.length_a   1.000
_cell.length_b   1.000
_cell.length_c   1.000
_cell.angle_alpha   90.00
_cell.angle_beta   90.00
_cell.angle_gamma   90.00
#
_symmetry.space_group_name_H-M   'P 1'
#
loop_
_entity.id
_entity.type
_entity.pdbx_description
1 polymer ?
#
loop_
_entity_poly.entity_id
_entity_poly.type
_entity_poly.pdbx_seq_one_letter_code
_entity_poly.pdbx_strand_id
1 'polypeptide(L)'
;MFDPVPRDHVLKSAALHRALAVQCVQDTCSRTNAGIVIFVAVWLVICLIGGLWPKATTVVLGHTLLLSAIAAMRVVLVRRLPRLMADDPIKANVYLVLAILLNGGYWGSIGAHGVLADWGGQVWWVLVTAAVAAATTGAMVMAINPALRLTYPAIALLPMFVAGFLGDQLHHQLMVGLAPIVYLYLVRSSAVVSNDYWATVMSRVGAEEKAQAMEAVSKTDALTQVQNRRSFEWRLVSEWEQAASAGSALSLLMVDIDHFKSINDTHGHPFGDQCLKAVAQTLNGSMRTSGDAVFRYGGEEFAVLLPRTNLHGAQVMAERLLAQIRAMHVDRGEDTHSLTCSIGIAEAHPVVGQDPRSLLQRADQALYRAKQGGRDRAAVLPSKEPGALETHARATGAAQSIRIGSLYSLTSGTVPSLIMALNTRQPDLQAELILGSNADLVQKLRNGFIDAAVFGLPEGAEDLRSEPLFEDNLYFAAPADSPYAQQASVDLASCVNERFVSLKPGFVTQSRFADAFAVAGFEPHVVMTTNDIFSLMHLVGGGMGCSLLPGRVRASLPPTVRLIPLEPRFRIRQTISLSFLRTRERDPNMLALLDASRTLHIIPG
;
A
#
# COMPACT_ATOMS: atom_id res chain seq x y z
N MET A 1 24.47 9.64 -21.97
CA MET A 1 25.53 8.61 -22.02
C MET A 1 25.50 7.73 -20.77
N PHE A 2 25.28 8.29 -19.57
CA PHE A 2 25.17 7.55 -18.30
C PHE A 2 23.75 7.21 -17.85
N ASP A 3 22.79 7.25 -18.77
CA ASP A 3 21.45 6.77 -18.45
C ASP A 3 21.52 5.24 -18.30
N PRO A 4 21.13 4.67 -17.14
CA PRO A 4 21.16 3.23 -16.95
C PRO A 4 20.09 2.49 -17.78
N VAL A 5 19.08 3.17 -18.32
CA VAL A 5 18.04 2.58 -19.16
C VAL A 5 18.33 2.83 -20.65
N PRO A 6 18.22 1.82 -21.54
CA PRO A 6 18.39 2.00 -22.97
C PRO A 6 17.36 2.97 -23.55
N ARG A 7 17.79 3.86 -24.44
CA ARG A 7 16.93 4.90 -25.06
C ARG A 7 15.88 4.33 -26.00
N ASP A 8 16.10 3.12 -26.53
CA ASP A 8 15.22 2.48 -27.51
C ASP A 8 13.91 1.98 -26.89
N HIS A 9 13.84 1.95 -25.55
CA HIS A 9 12.63 1.61 -24.81
C HIS A 9 11.92 2.89 -24.38
N VAL A 10 10.96 3.34 -25.20
CA VAL A 10 10.08 4.47 -24.85
C VAL A 10 9.17 4.05 -23.69
N LEU A 11 9.55 4.43 -22.47
CA LEU A 11 8.75 4.17 -21.27
C LEU A 11 7.66 5.24 -21.14
N LYS A 12 6.41 4.82 -20.96
CA LYS A 12 5.26 5.72 -20.83
C LYS A 12 5.23 6.49 -19.49
N SER A 13 6.00 6.05 -18.49
CA SER A 13 5.95 6.58 -17.13
C SER A 13 7.34 6.92 -16.59
N ALA A 14 7.50 8.14 -16.08
CA ALA A 14 8.72 8.59 -15.40
C ALA A 14 9.03 7.77 -14.12
N ALA A 15 7.98 7.28 -13.44
CA ALA A 15 8.14 6.43 -12.25
C ALA A 15 8.72 5.05 -12.62
N LEU A 16 8.24 4.46 -13.72
CA LEU A 16 8.75 3.19 -14.23
C LEU A 16 10.22 3.31 -14.69
N HIS A 17 10.53 4.39 -15.40
CA HIS A 17 11.92 4.69 -15.79
C HIS A 17 12.83 4.81 -14.56
N ARG A 18 12.40 5.51 -13.50
CA ARG A 18 13.14 5.61 -12.25
C ARG A 18 13.34 4.24 -11.58
N ALA A 19 12.31 3.40 -11.53
CA ALA A 19 12.38 2.05 -10.95
C ALA A 19 13.38 1.15 -11.71
N LEU A 20 13.34 1.17 -13.05
CA LEU A 20 14.27 0.42 -13.90
C LEU A 20 15.71 0.95 -13.77
N ALA A 21 15.89 2.27 -13.64
CA ALA A 21 17.19 2.86 -13.37
C ALA A 21 17.78 2.36 -12.05
N VAL A 22 16.98 2.34 -10.98
CA VAL A 22 17.36 1.78 -9.67
C VAL A 22 17.74 0.30 -9.82
N GLN A 23 16.89 -0.51 -10.45
CA GLN A 23 17.14 -1.94 -10.65
C GLN A 23 18.45 -2.20 -11.41
N CYS A 24 18.70 -1.47 -12.52
CA CYS A 24 19.91 -1.61 -13.31
C CYS A 24 21.17 -1.30 -12.48
N VAL A 25 21.15 -0.25 -11.64
CA VAL A 25 22.28 0.12 -10.78
C VAL A 25 22.55 -0.96 -9.72
N GLN A 26 21.48 -1.49 -9.10
CA GLN A 26 21.56 -2.60 -8.13
C GLN A 26 22.16 -3.87 -8.76
N ASP A 27 21.64 -4.27 -9.92
CA ASP A 27 22.10 -5.46 -10.64
C ASP A 27 23.55 -5.29 -11.13
N THR A 28 23.92 -4.10 -11.58
CA THR A 28 25.32 -3.79 -11.96
C THR A 28 26.24 -3.88 -10.74
N CYS A 29 25.81 -3.39 -9.58
CA CYS A 29 26.58 -3.46 -8.35
C CYS A 29 26.77 -4.91 -7.89
N SER A 30 25.70 -5.69 -7.79
CA SER A 30 25.74 -7.07 -7.30
C SER A 30 26.68 -7.94 -8.14
N ARG A 31 26.62 -7.76 -9.46
CA ARG A 31 27.45 -8.44 -10.45
C ARG A 31 28.94 -8.06 -10.40
N THR A 32 29.28 -6.89 -9.85
CA THR A 32 30.66 -6.38 -9.83
C THR A 32 31.33 -6.43 -8.46
N ASN A 33 30.60 -6.86 -7.42
CA ASN A 33 31.11 -6.91 -6.04
C ASN A 33 32.28 -7.89 -5.87
N ALA A 34 32.20 -9.08 -6.49
CA ALA A 34 33.27 -10.08 -6.39
C ALA A 34 34.62 -9.53 -6.93
N GLY A 35 34.56 -8.69 -7.96
CA GLY A 35 35.74 -8.06 -8.55
C GLY A 35 36.56 -7.23 -7.56
N ILE A 36 35.93 -6.63 -6.53
CA ILE A 36 36.60 -5.75 -5.56
C ILE A 36 37.80 -6.44 -4.89
N VAL A 37 37.66 -7.73 -4.56
CA VAL A 37 38.69 -8.50 -3.84
C VAL A 37 39.54 -9.32 -4.81
N ILE A 38 38.92 -9.89 -5.86
CA ILE A 38 39.58 -10.79 -6.81
C ILE A 38 40.79 -10.11 -7.46
N PHE A 39 40.67 -8.84 -7.83
CA PHE A 39 41.77 -8.13 -8.47
C PHE A 39 43.01 -8.04 -7.58
N VAL A 40 42.88 -7.62 -6.32
CA VAL A 40 44.01 -7.57 -5.37
C VAL A 40 44.63 -8.96 -5.21
N ALA A 41 43.81 -10.00 -5.08
CA ALA A 41 44.29 -11.38 -4.93
C ALA A 41 45.08 -11.87 -6.16
N VAL A 42 44.54 -11.65 -7.38
CA VAL A 42 45.22 -12.01 -8.63
C VAL A 42 46.58 -11.33 -8.74
N TRP A 43 46.65 -10.03 -8.41
CA TRP A 43 47.92 -9.29 -8.41
C TRP A 43 48.96 -9.89 -7.47
N LEU A 44 48.57 -10.21 -6.23
CA LEU A 44 49.48 -10.80 -5.24
C LEU A 44 50.00 -12.18 -5.69
N VAL A 45 49.13 -13.00 -6.30
CA VAL A 45 49.52 -14.30 -6.85
C VAL A 45 50.55 -14.14 -7.98
N ILE A 46 50.31 -13.19 -8.91
CA ILE A 46 51.25 -12.88 -10.00
C ILE A 46 52.60 -12.43 -9.43
N CYS A 47 52.61 -11.58 -8.39
CA CYS A 47 53.84 -11.10 -7.78
C CYS A 47 54.64 -12.21 -7.09
N LEU A 48 53.94 -13.09 -6.37
CA LEU A 48 54.54 -14.18 -5.61
C LEU A 48 55.12 -15.26 -6.54
N ILE A 49 54.31 -15.77 -7.48
CA ILE A 49 54.71 -16.86 -8.38
C ILE A 49 55.62 -16.36 -9.50
N GLY A 50 55.36 -15.15 -10.02
CA GLY A 50 56.17 -14.52 -11.06
C GLY A 50 57.54 -14.05 -10.60
N GLY A 51 57.83 -14.14 -9.29
CA GLY A 51 59.13 -13.75 -8.73
C GLY A 51 59.43 -12.25 -8.87
N LEU A 52 58.39 -11.40 -8.91
CA LEU A 52 58.54 -9.94 -9.01
C LEU A 52 59.01 -9.33 -7.70
N TRP A 53 58.67 -9.94 -6.56
CA TRP A 53 58.99 -9.42 -5.23
C TRP A 53 60.48 -9.12 -5.02
N PRO A 54 61.43 -10.05 -5.28
CA PRO A 54 62.86 -9.78 -5.13
C PRO A 54 63.44 -8.90 -6.25
N LYS A 55 62.76 -8.76 -7.40
CA LYS A 55 63.28 -8.03 -8.58
C LYS A 55 62.84 -6.57 -8.63
N ALA A 56 61.64 -6.27 -8.15
CA ALA A 56 60.98 -4.97 -8.31
C ALA A 56 60.08 -4.64 -7.11
N THR A 57 60.63 -4.70 -5.88
CA THR A 57 59.86 -4.57 -4.63
C THR A 57 59.06 -3.27 -4.55
N THR A 58 59.63 -2.14 -4.99
CA THR A 58 58.96 -0.83 -5.00
C THR A 58 57.74 -0.81 -5.91
N VAL A 59 57.84 -1.45 -7.07
CA VAL A 59 56.74 -1.60 -8.04
C VAL A 59 55.64 -2.48 -7.47
N VAL A 60 56.01 -3.60 -6.83
CA VAL A 60 55.05 -4.50 -6.20
C VAL A 60 54.27 -3.80 -5.09
N LEU A 61 54.96 -3.10 -4.18
CA LEU A 61 54.32 -2.35 -3.10
C LEU A 61 53.43 -1.22 -3.62
N GLY A 62 53.90 -0.44 -4.61
CA GLY A 62 53.15 0.66 -5.20
C GLY A 62 51.84 0.20 -5.84
N HIS A 63 51.88 -0.82 -6.68
CA HIS A 63 50.67 -1.34 -7.32
C HIS A 63 49.71 -2.00 -6.32
N THR A 64 50.24 -2.71 -5.31
CA THR A 64 49.43 -3.33 -4.25
C THR A 64 48.68 -2.27 -3.45
N LEU A 65 49.35 -1.17 -3.07
CA LEU A 65 48.75 -0.06 -2.35
C LEU A 65 47.61 0.58 -3.15
N LEU A 66 47.85 0.86 -4.44
CA LEU A 66 46.85 1.52 -5.29
C LEU A 66 45.65 0.60 -5.60
N LEU A 67 45.87 -0.70 -5.85
CA LEU A 67 44.77 -1.67 -5.97
C LEU A 67 43.94 -1.75 -4.68
N SER A 68 44.60 -1.76 -3.52
CA SER A 68 43.93 -1.80 -2.22
C SER A 68 43.13 -0.53 -1.96
N ALA A 69 43.65 0.64 -2.37
CA ALA A 69 42.95 1.92 -2.28
C ALA A 69 41.69 1.96 -3.17
N ILE A 70 41.80 1.48 -4.42
CA ILE A 70 40.66 1.35 -5.33
C ILE A 70 39.61 0.38 -4.76
N ALA A 71 40.04 -0.75 -4.20
CA ALA A 71 39.14 -1.71 -3.55
C ALA A 71 38.43 -1.09 -2.33
N ALA A 72 39.15 -0.39 -1.46
CA ALA A 72 38.57 0.29 -0.29
C ALA A 72 37.55 1.37 -0.70
N MET A 73 37.89 2.21 -1.69
CA MET A 73 36.97 3.19 -2.29
C MET A 73 35.70 2.50 -2.82
N ARG A 74 35.85 1.37 -3.53
CA ARG A 74 34.71 0.58 -4.04
C ARG A 74 33.83 0.07 -2.90
N VAL A 75 34.39 -0.47 -1.81
CA VAL A 75 33.62 -0.92 -0.64
C VAL A 75 32.83 0.23 -0.02
N VAL A 76 33.44 1.41 0.13
CA VAL A 76 32.76 2.61 0.65
C VAL A 76 31.61 3.02 -0.26
N LEU A 77 31.83 3.03 -1.57
CA LEU A 77 30.79 3.37 -2.55
C LEU A 77 29.62 2.39 -2.48
N VAL A 78 29.87 1.07 -2.48
CA VAL A 78 28.83 0.03 -2.39
C VAL A 78 27.99 0.21 -1.12
N ARG A 79 28.62 0.54 0.02
CA ARG A 79 27.90 0.82 1.28
C ARG A 79 27.04 2.09 1.23
N ARG A 80 27.46 3.09 0.45
CA ARG A 80 26.70 4.36 0.28
C ARG A 80 25.67 4.30 -0.85
N LEU A 81 25.78 3.32 -1.74
CA LEU A 81 24.98 3.21 -2.95
C LEU A 81 23.47 3.20 -2.68
N PRO A 82 22.91 2.49 -1.67
CA PRO A 82 21.48 2.53 -1.39
C PRO A 82 20.94 3.93 -1.09
N ARG A 83 21.72 4.76 -0.38
CA ARG A 83 21.35 6.16 -0.08
C ARG A 83 21.41 7.02 -1.34
N LEU A 84 22.50 6.90 -2.11
CA LEU A 84 22.66 7.63 -3.37
C LEU A 84 21.55 7.31 -4.38
N MET A 85 21.09 6.06 -4.42
CA MET A 85 20.00 5.62 -5.30
C MET A 85 18.64 6.16 -4.88
N ALA A 86 18.41 6.32 -3.56
CA ALA A 86 17.21 6.94 -3.04
C ALA A 86 17.13 8.42 -3.46
N ASP A 87 18.25 9.13 -3.36
CA ASP A 87 18.37 10.54 -3.74
C ASP A 87 18.26 10.74 -5.25
N ASP A 88 19.19 10.16 -6.01
CA ASP A 88 19.31 10.32 -7.47
C ASP A 88 19.96 9.07 -8.11
N PRO A 89 19.17 8.18 -8.73
CA PRO A 89 19.68 6.94 -9.30
C PRO A 89 20.63 7.16 -10.48
N ILE A 90 20.52 8.29 -11.19
CA ILE A 90 21.42 8.62 -12.30
C ILE A 90 22.80 9.00 -11.74
N LYS A 91 22.86 9.84 -10.69
CA LYS A 91 24.13 10.16 -10.02
C LYS A 91 24.75 8.92 -9.39
N ALA A 92 23.96 8.06 -8.75
CA ALA A 92 24.43 6.79 -8.22
C ALA A 92 25.06 5.92 -9.33
N ASN A 93 24.42 5.84 -10.49
CA ASN A 93 24.95 5.15 -11.66
C ASN A 93 26.29 5.74 -12.11
N VAL A 94 26.39 7.07 -12.23
CA VAL A 94 27.64 7.74 -12.64
C VAL A 94 28.80 7.38 -11.69
N TYR A 95 28.60 7.47 -10.37
CA TYR A 95 29.65 7.10 -9.42
C TYR A 95 30.05 5.63 -9.53
N LEU A 96 29.07 4.73 -9.67
CA LEU A 96 29.33 3.30 -9.83
C LEU A 96 30.13 3.02 -11.11
N VAL A 97 29.71 3.60 -12.25
CA VAL A 97 30.35 3.45 -13.55
C VAL A 97 31.80 3.96 -13.48
N LEU A 98 32.03 5.18 -12.98
CA LEU A 98 33.37 5.75 -12.88
C LEU A 98 34.29 4.88 -12.02
N ALA A 99 33.81 4.36 -10.89
CA ALA A 99 34.61 3.49 -10.03
C ALA A 99 34.95 2.14 -10.68
N ILE A 100 34.05 1.60 -11.52
CA ILE A 100 34.30 0.39 -12.30
C ILE A 100 35.37 0.66 -13.38
N LEU A 101 35.22 1.75 -14.12
CA LEU A 101 36.14 2.12 -15.19
C LEU A 101 37.55 2.41 -14.66
N LEU A 102 37.66 3.09 -13.51
CA LEU A 102 38.94 3.31 -12.83
C LEU A 102 39.66 1.99 -12.56
N ASN A 103 38.95 1.01 -12.03
CA ASN A 103 39.53 -0.30 -11.72
C ASN A 103 39.96 -1.05 -12.99
N GLY A 104 39.12 -1.07 -14.04
CA GLY A 104 39.44 -1.72 -15.31
C GLY A 104 40.63 -1.07 -16.04
N GLY A 105 40.65 0.25 -16.13
CA GLY A 105 41.74 0.99 -16.77
C GLY A 105 43.06 0.85 -16.00
N TYR A 106 43.00 0.77 -14.68
CA TYR A 106 44.18 0.54 -13.86
C TYR A 106 44.77 -0.86 -14.08
N TRP A 107 43.94 -1.90 -14.23
CA TRP A 107 44.42 -3.24 -14.64
C TRP A 107 45.10 -3.26 -16.00
N GLY A 108 44.51 -2.58 -16.99
CA GLY A 108 45.14 -2.39 -18.29
C GLY A 108 46.50 -1.69 -18.16
N SER A 109 46.61 -0.71 -17.27
CA SER A 109 47.84 0.06 -17.04
C SER A 109 48.94 -0.77 -16.38
N ILE A 110 48.61 -1.67 -15.44
CA ILE A 110 49.58 -2.63 -14.87
C ILE A 110 50.12 -3.54 -15.98
N GLY A 111 49.25 -4.05 -16.85
CA GLY A 111 49.66 -4.85 -18.00
C GLY A 111 50.57 -4.09 -18.97
N ALA A 112 50.22 -2.86 -19.31
CA ALA A 112 51.02 -1.97 -20.15
C ALA A 112 52.41 -1.72 -19.55
N HIS A 113 52.48 -1.42 -18.25
CA HIS A 113 53.74 -1.21 -17.55
C HIS A 113 54.61 -2.48 -17.56
N GLY A 114 54.02 -3.65 -17.29
CA GLY A 114 54.74 -4.93 -17.31
C GLY A 114 55.31 -5.29 -18.69
N VAL A 115 54.61 -4.94 -19.78
CA VAL A 115 55.08 -5.12 -21.16
C VAL A 115 56.23 -4.17 -21.49
N LEU A 116 56.08 -2.87 -21.21
CA LEU A 116 57.09 -1.86 -21.56
C LEU A 116 58.36 -1.94 -20.71
N ALA A 117 58.22 -2.28 -19.43
CA ALA A 117 59.35 -2.41 -18.51
C ALA A 117 60.05 -3.78 -18.59
N ASP A 118 59.56 -4.67 -19.47
CA ASP A 118 60.06 -6.04 -19.68
C ASP A 118 60.47 -6.71 -18.36
N TRP A 119 59.51 -6.95 -17.47
CA TRP A 119 59.76 -7.59 -16.17
C TRP A 119 60.32 -9.04 -16.29
N GLY A 120 60.56 -9.51 -17.52
CA GLY A 120 61.27 -10.74 -17.85
C GLY A 120 60.44 -12.00 -17.69
N GLY A 121 60.87 -13.06 -18.39
CA GLY A 121 60.22 -14.38 -18.32
C GLY A 121 58.82 -14.40 -18.93
N GLN A 122 57.90 -15.17 -18.32
CA GLN A 122 56.52 -15.34 -18.78
C GLN A 122 55.52 -14.39 -18.10
N VAL A 123 55.99 -13.48 -17.22
CA VAL A 123 55.11 -12.67 -16.34
C VAL A 123 54.27 -11.66 -17.12
N TRP A 124 54.83 -11.02 -18.14
CA TRP A 124 54.09 -10.07 -18.96
C TRP A 124 52.96 -10.76 -19.75
N TRP A 125 53.14 -12.02 -20.20
CA TRP A 125 52.08 -12.81 -20.83
C TRP A 125 50.92 -13.09 -19.85
N VAL A 126 51.24 -13.36 -18.59
CA VAL A 126 50.22 -13.55 -17.54
C VAL A 126 49.43 -12.26 -17.31
N LEU A 127 50.10 -11.10 -17.29
CA LEU A 127 49.44 -9.80 -17.13
C LEU A 127 48.52 -9.46 -18.32
N VAL A 128 48.99 -9.70 -19.55
CA VAL A 128 48.16 -9.50 -20.76
C VAL A 128 46.95 -10.42 -20.72
N THR A 129 47.15 -11.70 -20.37
CA THR A 129 46.05 -12.68 -20.26
C THR A 129 45.04 -12.27 -19.18
N ALA A 130 45.51 -11.83 -18.00
CA ALA A 130 44.66 -11.37 -16.92
C ALA A 130 43.83 -10.14 -17.30
N ALA A 131 44.43 -9.19 -18.04
CA ALA A 131 43.73 -7.99 -18.49
C ALA A 131 42.70 -8.30 -19.59
N VAL A 132 43.01 -9.19 -20.55
CA VAL A 132 42.03 -9.67 -21.55
C VAL A 132 40.90 -10.45 -20.88
N ALA A 133 41.21 -11.30 -19.90
CA ALA A 133 40.19 -12.00 -19.11
C ALA A 133 39.30 -11.01 -18.36
N ALA A 134 39.88 -10.02 -17.68
CA ALA A 134 39.13 -8.98 -16.98
C ALA A 134 38.25 -8.15 -17.92
N ALA A 135 38.75 -7.80 -19.11
CA ALA A 135 37.98 -7.11 -20.16
C ALA A 135 36.81 -7.97 -20.65
N THR A 136 37.04 -9.27 -20.87
CA THR A 136 36.04 -10.21 -21.36
C THR A 136 34.95 -10.47 -20.33
N THR A 137 35.33 -10.83 -19.10
CA THR A 137 34.39 -11.01 -17.98
C THR A 137 33.59 -9.75 -17.74
N GLY A 138 34.25 -8.58 -17.74
CA GLY A 138 33.55 -7.34 -17.50
C GLY A 138 32.60 -6.93 -18.63
N ALA A 139 32.98 -7.15 -19.89
CA ALA A 139 32.10 -6.91 -21.03
C ALA A 139 30.82 -7.77 -20.98
N MET A 140 30.90 -9.01 -20.47
CA MET A 140 29.72 -9.88 -20.33
C MET A 140 28.89 -9.51 -19.09
N VAL A 141 29.54 -9.39 -17.94
CA VAL A 141 28.87 -9.20 -16.65
C VAL A 141 28.20 -7.82 -16.56
N MET A 142 28.82 -6.80 -17.15
CA MET A 142 28.38 -5.39 -17.05
C MET A 142 27.62 -4.91 -18.30
N ALA A 143 27.38 -5.80 -19.27
CA ALA A 143 26.66 -5.50 -20.52
C ALA A 143 25.27 -4.88 -20.29
N ILE A 144 24.65 -5.17 -19.14
CA ILE A 144 23.31 -4.67 -18.78
C ILE A 144 23.27 -3.15 -18.64
N ASN A 145 24.39 -2.52 -18.32
CA ASN A 145 24.51 -1.08 -18.19
C ASN A 145 25.00 -0.47 -19.50
N PRO A 146 24.19 0.37 -20.18
CA PRO A 146 24.54 0.92 -21.49
C PRO A 146 25.87 1.69 -21.50
N ALA A 147 26.20 2.35 -20.39
CA ALA A 147 27.45 3.10 -20.27
C ALA A 147 28.66 2.16 -20.25
N LEU A 148 28.60 1.06 -19.48
CA LEU A 148 29.73 0.14 -19.28
C LEU A 148 29.94 -0.82 -20.44
N ARG A 149 28.87 -1.19 -21.17
CA ARG A 149 28.90 -2.17 -22.27
C ARG A 149 30.05 -1.93 -23.25
N LEU A 150 30.25 -0.67 -23.66
CA LEU A 150 31.30 -0.30 -24.61
C LEU A 150 32.52 0.32 -23.92
N THR A 151 32.31 1.12 -22.88
CA THR A 151 33.41 1.91 -22.27
C THR A 151 34.35 1.04 -21.45
N TYR A 152 33.87 0.01 -20.76
CA TYR A 152 34.71 -0.84 -19.92
C TYR A 152 35.77 -1.62 -20.73
N PRO A 153 35.41 -2.44 -21.75
CA PRO A 153 36.42 -3.16 -22.51
C PRO A 153 37.38 -2.22 -23.24
N ALA A 154 36.90 -1.05 -23.70
CA ALA A 154 37.76 -0.04 -24.30
C ALA A 154 38.81 0.47 -23.30
N ILE A 155 38.38 0.91 -22.11
CA ILE A 155 39.27 1.46 -21.08
C ILE A 155 40.23 0.40 -20.53
N ALA A 156 39.78 -0.86 -20.38
CA ALA A 156 40.62 -1.95 -19.89
C ALA A 156 41.71 -2.36 -20.89
N LEU A 157 41.43 -2.32 -22.20
CA LEU A 157 42.37 -2.74 -23.25
C LEU A 157 43.25 -1.60 -23.77
N LEU A 158 42.79 -0.35 -23.70
CA LEU A 158 43.48 0.81 -24.29
C LEU A 158 44.94 0.97 -23.83
N PRO A 159 45.29 0.91 -22.52
CA PRO A 159 46.68 1.07 -22.10
C PRO A 159 47.60 0.00 -22.70
N MET A 160 47.12 -1.24 -22.81
CA MET A 160 47.88 -2.34 -23.41
C MET A 160 48.02 -2.20 -24.92
N PHE A 161 46.99 -1.72 -25.59
CA PHE A 161 47.05 -1.39 -27.02
C PHE A 161 48.11 -0.32 -27.27
N VAL A 162 48.13 0.74 -26.46
CA VAL A 162 49.15 1.80 -26.54
C VAL A 162 50.55 1.24 -26.26
N ALA A 163 50.72 0.39 -25.25
CA ALA A 163 52.01 -0.27 -25.00
C ALA A 163 52.47 -1.13 -26.19
N GLY A 164 51.55 -1.85 -26.84
CA GLY A 164 51.82 -2.58 -28.08
C GLY A 164 52.21 -1.69 -29.26
N PHE A 165 51.78 -0.43 -29.32
CA PHE A 165 52.22 0.51 -30.34
C PHE A 165 53.62 1.07 -30.10
N LEU A 166 54.02 1.17 -28.83
CA LEU A 166 55.31 1.76 -28.44
C LEU A 166 56.46 0.76 -28.48
N GLY A 167 56.18 -0.54 -28.61
CA GLY A 167 57.20 -1.59 -28.61
C GLY A 167 57.45 -2.19 -30.00
N ASP A 168 58.69 -2.63 -30.23
CA ASP A 168 59.14 -3.11 -31.54
C ASP A 168 59.22 -4.65 -31.66
N GLN A 169 58.97 -5.37 -30.56
CA GLN A 169 59.01 -6.85 -30.56
C GLN A 169 57.75 -7.46 -31.20
N LEU A 170 57.86 -8.71 -31.70
CA LEU A 170 56.75 -9.45 -32.31
C LEU A 170 55.46 -9.46 -31.46
N HIS A 171 55.59 -9.61 -30.14
CA HIS A 171 54.42 -9.64 -29.26
C HIS A 171 53.67 -8.31 -29.19
N HIS A 172 54.35 -7.17 -29.34
CA HIS A 172 53.72 -5.85 -29.42
C HIS A 172 52.85 -5.76 -30.69
N GLN A 173 53.38 -6.21 -31.83
CA GLN A 173 52.64 -6.26 -33.10
C GLN A 173 51.40 -7.17 -33.01
N LEU A 174 51.53 -8.32 -32.34
CA LEU A 174 50.41 -9.23 -32.09
C LEU A 174 49.33 -8.58 -31.21
N MET A 175 49.71 -7.82 -30.18
CA MET A 175 48.75 -7.09 -29.34
C MET A 175 47.99 -6.03 -30.13
N VAL A 176 48.68 -5.26 -30.99
CA VAL A 176 48.05 -4.26 -31.86
C VAL A 176 47.09 -4.89 -32.87
N GLY A 177 47.47 -6.02 -33.48
CA GLY A 177 46.63 -6.72 -34.46
C GLY A 177 45.41 -7.40 -33.83
N LEU A 178 45.56 -8.01 -32.64
CA LEU A 178 44.49 -8.77 -31.99
C LEU A 178 43.52 -7.91 -31.19
N ALA A 179 43.96 -6.81 -30.58
CA ALA A 179 43.11 -6.01 -29.70
C ALA A 179 41.84 -5.45 -30.38
N PRO A 180 41.86 -4.94 -31.63
CA PRO A 180 40.65 -4.52 -32.33
C PRO A 180 39.69 -5.69 -32.60
N ILE A 181 40.21 -6.87 -32.94
CA ILE A 181 39.41 -8.07 -33.19
C ILE A 181 38.72 -8.52 -31.90
N VAL A 182 39.47 -8.58 -30.79
CA VAL A 182 38.93 -8.88 -29.46
C VAL A 182 37.89 -7.85 -29.07
N TYR A 183 38.17 -6.55 -29.23
CA TYR A 183 37.22 -5.49 -28.90
C TYR A 183 35.92 -5.61 -29.70
N LEU A 184 35.99 -5.80 -31.02
CA LEU A 184 34.81 -6.00 -31.87
C LEU A 184 34.00 -7.24 -31.45
N TYR A 185 34.67 -8.33 -31.11
CA TYR A 185 34.03 -9.52 -30.58
C TYR A 185 33.32 -9.23 -29.24
N LEU A 186 33.97 -8.50 -28.32
CA LEU A 186 33.38 -8.11 -27.03
C LEU A 186 32.16 -7.20 -27.20
N VAL A 187 32.21 -6.26 -28.16
CA VAL A 187 31.05 -5.41 -28.49
C VAL A 187 29.88 -6.24 -29.01
N ARG A 188 30.14 -7.18 -29.93
CA ARG A 188 29.10 -8.08 -30.47
C ARG A 188 28.50 -8.98 -29.40
N SER A 189 29.34 -9.64 -28.61
CA SER A 189 28.89 -10.57 -27.56
C SER A 189 28.17 -9.85 -26.41
N SER A 190 28.65 -8.69 -25.97
CA SER A 190 27.97 -7.90 -24.94
C SER A 190 26.63 -7.33 -25.42
N ALA A 191 26.45 -7.07 -26.71
CA ALA A 191 25.15 -6.67 -27.26
C ALA A 191 24.09 -7.77 -27.09
N VAL A 192 24.46 -9.04 -27.30
CA VAL A 192 23.55 -10.18 -27.09
C VAL A 192 23.11 -10.25 -25.62
N VAL A 193 24.07 -10.19 -24.69
CA VAL A 193 23.78 -10.25 -23.24
C VAL A 193 22.91 -9.06 -22.79
N SER A 194 23.21 -7.86 -23.29
CA SER A 194 22.43 -6.66 -23.03
C SER A 194 20.98 -6.84 -23.50
N ASN A 195 20.79 -7.34 -24.72
CA ASN A 195 19.46 -7.51 -25.31
C ASN A 195 18.63 -8.55 -24.55
N ASP A 196 19.21 -9.70 -24.21
CA ASP A 196 18.51 -10.76 -23.46
C ASP A 196 18.03 -10.28 -22.08
N TYR A 197 18.88 -9.53 -21.37
CA TYR A 197 18.52 -8.96 -20.07
C TYR A 197 17.35 -7.98 -20.19
N TRP A 198 17.46 -6.98 -21.08
CA TRP A 198 16.42 -5.96 -21.23
C TRP A 198 15.11 -6.53 -21.79
N ALA A 199 15.17 -7.51 -22.70
CA ALA A 199 13.99 -8.24 -23.16
C ALA A 199 13.27 -8.96 -22.01
N THR A 200 14.02 -9.59 -21.12
CA THR A 200 13.46 -10.29 -19.94
C THR A 200 12.81 -9.33 -18.96
N VAL A 201 13.50 -8.22 -18.63
CA VAL A 201 12.98 -7.20 -17.71
C VAL A 201 11.70 -6.58 -18.24
N MET A 202 11.67 -6.20 -19.53
CA MET A 202 10.49 -5.59 -20.15
C MET A 202 9.32 -6.57 -20.27
N SER A 203 9.59 -7.84 -20.53
CA SER A 203 8.56 -8.89 -20.56
C SER A 203 7.88 -9.05 -19.19
N ARG A 204 8.66 -9.04 -18.10
CA ARG A 204 8.12 -9.12 -16.72
C ARG A 204 7.23 -7.92 -16.38
N VAL A 205 7.71 -6.70 -16.65
CA VAL A 205 6.94 -5.48 -16.41
C VAL A 205 5.63 -5.51 -17.23
N GLY A 206 5.70 -5.87 -18.51
CA GLY A 206 4.51 -5.97 -19.36
C GLY A 206 3.54 -7.08 -18.93
N ALA A 207 4.02 -8.17 -18.34
CA ALA A 207 3.18 -9.23 -17.80
C ALA A 207 2.46 -8.79 -16.53
N GLU A 208 3.14 -8.07 -15.62
CA GLU A 208 2.54 -7.51 -14.41
C GLU A 208 1.46 -6.46 -14.73
N GLU A 209 1.74 -5.55 -15.67
CA GLU A 209 0.73 -4.57 -16.13
C GLU A 209 -0.50 -5.26 -16.72
N LYS A 210 -0.30 -6.31 -17.53
CA LYS A 210 -1.41 -7.11 -18.09
C LYS A 210 -2.17 -7.86 -17.02
N ALA A 211 -1.49 -8.43 -16.03
CA ALA A 211 -2.13 -9.15 -14.92
C ALA A 211 -3.00 -8.21 -14.09
N GLN A 212 -2.50 -7.02 -13.75
CA GLN A 212 -3.27 -6.00 -13.02
C GLN A 212 -4.45 -5.48 -13.85
N ALA A 213 -4.27 -5.28 -15.16
CA ALA A 213 -5.37 -4.90 -16.04
C ALA A 213 -6.43 -6.00 -16.14
N MET A 214 -6.02 -7.26 -16.20
CA MET A 214 -6.94 -8.41 -16.23
C MET A 214 -7.69 -8.55 -14.90
N GLU A 215 -7.01 -8.37 -13.77
CA GLU A 215 -7.63 -8.36 -12.44
C GLU A 215 -8.65 -7.22 -12.31
N ALA A 216 -8.35 -6.04 -12.86
CA ALA A 216 -9.29 -4.94 -12.93
C ALA A 216 -10.51 -5.23 -13.83
N VAL A 217 -10.39 -6.07 -14.86
CA VAL A 217 -11.50 -6.41 -15.76
C VAL A 217 -12.25 -7.68 -15.32
N SER A 218 -11.69 -8.45 -14.38
CA SER A 218 -12.34 -9.65 -13.87
C SER A 218 -13.70 -9.31 -13.24
N LYS A 219 -14.74 -10.04 -13.65
CA LYS A 219 -16.09 -9.94 -13.06
C LYS A 219 -16.25 -10.82 -11.82
N THR A 220 -15.28 -11.70 -11.56
CA THR A 220 -15.37 -12.78 -10.59
C THR A 220 -14.28 -12.61 -9.53
N ASP A 221 -14.62 -12.92 -8.28
CA ASP A 221 -13.67 -12.98 -7.17
C ASP A 221 -12.78 -14.23 -7.30
N ALA A 222 -11.46 -14.04 -7.24
CA ALA A 222 -10.50 -15.11 -7.50
C ALA A 222 -10.56 -16.24 -6.47
N LEU A 223 -10.93 -15.95 -5.21
CA LEU A 223 -10.98 -16.94 -4.15
C LEU A 223 -12.28 -17.74 -4.17
N THR A 224 -13.42 -17.04 -4.20
CA THR A 224 -14.75 -17.62 -3.99
C THR A 224 -15.46 -18.01 -5.28
N GLN A 225 -14.96 -17.55 -6.44
CA GLN A 225 -15.53 -17.80 -7.77
C GLN A 225 -16.96 -17.27 -7.97
N VAL A 226 -17.51 -16.51 -7.01
CA VAL A 226 -18.72 -15.69 -7.21
C VAL A 226 -18.35 -14.33 -7.80
N GLN A 227 -19.34 -13.57 -8.25
CA GLN A 227 -19.08 -12.25 -8.85
C GLN A 227 -18.47 -11.30 -7.80
N ASN A 228 -17.62 -10.36 -8.21
CA ASN A 228 -16.98 -9.43 -7.26
C ASN A 228 -17.82 -8.16 -7.01
N ARG A 229 -17.39 -7.34 -6.05
CA ARG A 229 -18.03 -6.05 -5.72
C ARG A 229 -18.26 -5.14 -6.91
N ARG A 230 -17.33 -5.08 -7.87
CA ARG A 230 -17.50 -4.25 -9.08
C ARG A 230 -18.65 -4.74 -9.95
N SER A 231 -18.76 -6.06 -10.13
CA SER A 231 -19.90 -6.67 -10.82
C SER A 231 -21.22 -6.42 -10.08
N PHE A 232 -21.21 -6.43 -8.74
CA PHE A 232 -22.38 -6.06 -7.93
C PHE A 232 -22.83 -4.62 -8.19
N GLU A 233 -21.90 -3.66 -8.08
CA GLU A 233 -22.22 -2.23 -8.28
C GLU A 233 -22.82 -1.97 -9.67
N TRP A 234 -22.27 -2.61 -10.71
CA TRP A 234 -22.81 -2.51 -12.06
C TRP A 234 -24.18 -3.20 -12.20
N ARG A 235 -24.33 -4.41 -11.63
CA ARG A 235 -25.58 -5.17 -11.73
C ARG A 235 -26.72 -4.51 -10.96
N LEU A 236 -26.44 -3.91 -9.81
CA LEU A 236 -27.42 -3.18 -9.01
C LEU A 236 -28.06 -2.03 -9.80
N VAL A 237 -27.26 -1.24 -10.51
CA VAL A 237 -27.77 -0.15 -11.35
C VAL A 237 -28.64 -0.69 -12.48
N SER A 238 -28.16 -1.72 -13.18
CA SER A 238 -28.89 -2.31 -14.31
C SER A 238 -30.22 -2.95 -13.88
N GLU A 239 -30.25 -3.67 -12.75
CA GLU A 239 -31.48 -4.29 -12.23
C GLU A 239 -32.44 -3.24 -11.67
N TRP A 240 -31.92 -2.13 -11.11
CA TRP A 240 -32.76 -1.02 -10.65
C TRP A 240 -33.54 -0.38 -11.79
N GLU A 241 -32.88 -0.08 -12.91
CA GLU A 241 -33.53 0.49 -14.10
C GLU A 241 -34.57 -0.46 -14.70
N GLN A 242 -34.25 -1.76 -14.76
CA GLN A 242 -35.18 -2.79 -15.22
C GLN A 242 -36.40 -2.91 -14.30
N ALA A 243 -36.19 -2.96 -12.99
CA ALA A 243 -37.25 -3.06 -12.00
C ALA A 243 -38.15 -1.82 -11.98
N ALA A 244 -37.57 -0.62 -12.14
CA ALA A 244 -38.32 0.63 -12.26
C ALA A 244 -39.21 0.64 -13.51
N SER A 245 -38.69 0.14 -14.63
CA SER A 245 -39.44 0.06 -15.89
C SER A 245 -40.55 -0.98 -15.84
N ALA A 246 -40.32 -2.11 -15.15
CA ALA A 246 -41.27 -3.20 -15.02
C ALA A 246 -42.28 -3.04 -13.86
N GLY A 247 -42.12 -2.02 -13.02
CA GLY A 247 -42.93 -1.84 -11.80
C GLY A 247 -42.78 -2.98 -10.79
N SER A 248 -41.65 -3.70 -10.81
CA SER A 248 -41.41 -4.90 -10.00
C SER A 248 -40.55 -4.61 -8.77
N ALA A 249 -40.73 -5.37 -7.69
CA ALA A 249 -39.89 -5.29 -6.50
C ALA A 249 -38.45 -5.74 -6.78
N LEU A 250 -37.48 -5.11 -6.12
CA LEU A 250 -36.07 -5.50 -6.12
C LEU A 250 -35.61 -5.66 -4.67
N SER A 251 -35.16 -6.86 -4.30
CA SER A 251 -34.67 -7.14 -2.96
C SER A 251 -33.17 -7.40 -2.96
N LEU A 252 -32.52 -7.04 -1.84
CA LEU A 252 -31.10 -7.23 -1.60
C LEU A 252 -30.90 -7.84 -0.21
N LEU A 253 -30.08 -8.88 -0.14
CA LEU A 253 -29.58 -9.45 1.10
C LEU A 253 -28.10 -9.09 1.22
N MET A 254 -27.70 -8.50 2.35
CA MET A 254 -26.31 -8.42 2.75
C MET A 254 -26.03 -9.52 3.78
N VAL A 255 -25.02 -10.33 3.53
CA VAL A 255 -24.67 -11.53 4.31
C VAL A 255 -23.26 -11.35 4.84
N ASP A 256 -23.04 -11.63 6.12
CA ASP A 256 -21.72 -11.57 6.75
C ASP A 256 -21.49 -12.80 7.62
N ILE A 257 -20.32 -13.42 7.47
CA ILE A 257 -19.96 -14.62 8.24
C ILE A 257 -19.64 -14.21 9.67
N ASP A 258 -20.38 -14.76 10.63
CA ASP A 258 -20.24 -14.40 12.02
C ASP A 258 -18.90 -14.89 12.58
N HIS A 259 -18.25 -14.01 13.35
CA HIS A 259 -16.96 -14.29 14.02
C HIS A 259 -15.82 -14.72 13.08
N PHE A 260 -15.85 -14.34 11.80
CA PHE A 260 -14.85 -14.75 10.82
C PHE A 260 -13.41 -14.38 11.19
N LYS A 261 -13.19 -13.21 11.79
CA LYS A 261 -11.88 -12.85 12.35
C LYS A 261 -11.39 -13.85 13.39
N SER A 262 -12.26 -14.31 14.29
CA SER A 262 -11.90 -15.34 15.29
C SER A 262 -11.52 -16.67 14.65
N ILE A 263 -12.19 -17.03 13.54
CA ILE A 263 -11.84 -18.22 12.76
C ILE A 263 -10.43 -18.06 12.19
N ASN A 264 -10.12 -16.92 11.55
CA ASN A 264 -8.78 -16.65 11.03
C ASN A 264 -7.71 -16.63 12.13
N ASP A 265 -7.99 -16.00 13.26
CA ASP A 265 -7.04 -15.86 14.37
C ASP A 265 -6.75 -17.22 15.03
N THR A 266 -7.76 -18.10 15.12
CA THR A 266 -7.63 -19.42 15.73
C THR A 266 -7.04 -20.44 14.76
N HIS A 267 -7.44 -20.38 13.50
CA HIS A 267 -7.23 -21.45 12.54
C HIS A 267 -6.29 -21.10 11.39
N GLY A 268 -5.92 -19.83 11.24
CA GLY A 268 -5.10 -19.29 10.16
C GLY A 268 -5.91 -18.94 8.91
N HIS A 269 -5.40 -17.99 8.13
CA HIS A 269 -6.00 -17.54 6.88
C HIS A 269 -6.32 -18.66 5.87
N PRO A 270 -5.48 -19.71 5.69
CA PRO A 270 -5.81 -20.79 4.74
C PRO A 270 -7.11 -21.52 5.07
N PHE A 271 -7.46 -21.65 6.36
CA PHE A 271 -8.73 -22.25 6.77
C PHE A 271 -9.90 -21.29 6.58
N GLY A 272 -9.73 -20.01 6.93
CA GLY A 272 -10.74 -18.99 6.63
C GLY A 272 -11.07 -18.90 5.14
N ASP A 273 -10.08 -19.05 4.27
CA ASP A 273 -10.26 -19.12 2.82
C ASP A 273 -11.12 -20.32 2.38
N GLN A 274 -11.01 -21.46 3.05
CA GLN A 274 -11.88 -22.62 2.82
C GLN A 274 -13.31 -22.33 3.27
N CYS A 275 -13.49 -21.71 4.44
CA CYS A 275 -14.80 -21.27 4.92
C CYS A 275 -15.48 -20.30 3.94
N LEU A 276 -14.74 -19.32 3.41
CA LEU A 276 -15.26 -18.37 2.42
C LEU A 276 -15.71 -19.06 1.13
N LYS A 277 -14.92 -20.02 0.63
CA LYS A 277 -15.28 -20.82 -0.55
C LYS A 277 -16.55 -21.64 -0.30
N ALA A 278 -16.65 -22.29 0.86
CA ALA A 278 -17.79 -23.11 1.21
C ALA A 278 -19.08 -22.26 1.31
N VAL A 279 -19.03 -21.13 2.03
CA VAL A 279 -20.16 -20.18 2.11
C VAL A 279 -20.55 -19.67 0.72
N ALA A 280 -19.60 -19.26 -0.11
CA ALA A 280 -19.89 -18.78 -1.46
C ALA A 280 -20.59 -19.83 -2.32
N GLN A 281 -20.14 -21.08 -2.25
CA GLN A 281 -20.77 -22.21 -2.94
C GLN A 281 -22.19 -22.47 -2.43
N THR A 282 -22.40 -22.45 -1.12
CA THR A 282 -23.73 -22.61 -0.50
C THR A 282 -24.69 -21.51 -0.92
N LEU A 283 -24.24 -20.24 -0.89
CA LEU A 283 -25.04 -19.10 -1.33
C LEU A 283 -25.41 -19.26 -2.81
N ASN A 284 -24.44 -19.52 -3.68
CA ASN A 284 -24.64 -19.58 -5.11
C ASN A 284 -25.51 -20.78 -5.54
N GLY A 285 -25.33 -21.95 -4.89
CA GLY A 285 -26.13 -23.15 -5.14
C GLY A 285 -27.60 -23.03 -4.72
N SER A 286 -27.93 -22.03 -3.90
CA SER A 286 -29.29 -21.77 -3.44
C SER A 286 -30.10 -20.82 -4.31
N MET A 287 -29.47 -20.18 -5.29
CA MET A 287 -30.14 -19.25 -6.20
C MET A 287 -31.17 -20.01 -7.07
N ARG A 288 -32.40 -19.49 -7.18
CA ARG A 288 -33.54 -20.23 -7.76
C ARG A 288 -33.77 -19.90 -9.24
N THR A 289 -33.41 -18.69 -9.65
CA THR A 289 -33.73 -18.15 -10.98
C THR A 289 -32.47 -17.63 -11.66
N SER A 290 -32.46 -17.59 -13.00
CA SER A 290 -31.37 -17.02 -13.80
C SER A 290 -31.06 -15.53 -13.56
N GLY A 291 -31.89 -14.84 -12.77
CA GLY A 291 -31.70 -13.44 -12.37
C GLY A 291 -31.12 -13.25 -10.96
N ASP A 292 -31.17 -14.26 -10.09
CA ASP A 292 -30.63 -14.16 -8.73
C ASP A 292 -29.10 -14.26 -8.81
N ALA A 293 -28.38 -13.37 -8.13
CA ALA A 293 -26.92 -13.33 -8.23
C ALA A 293 -26.26 -13.10 -6.87
N VAL A 294 -25.19 -13.85 -6.63
CA VAL A 294 -24.32 -13.74 -5.45
C VAL A 294 -23.04 -13.01 -5.82
N PHE A 295 -22.63 -12.10 -4.94
CA PHE A 295 -21.43 -11.31 -5.08
C PHE A 295 -20.62 -11.32 -3.79
N ARG A 296 -19.30 -11.37 -3.88
CA ARG A 296 -18.42 -11.05 -2.75
C ARG A 296 -18.25 -9.53 -2.67
N TYR A 297 -18.81 -8.93 -1.63
CA TYR A 297 -18.83 -7.48 -1.44
C TYR A 297 -17.60 -6.97 -0.67
N GLY A 298 -17.14 -7.75 0.31
CA GLY A 298 -16.03 -7.40 1.20
C GLY A 298 -15.17 -8.61 1.58
N GLY A 299 -14.42 -8.48 2.68
CA GLY A 299 -13.55 -9.55 3.20
C GLY A 299 -14.32 -10.85 3.47
N GLU A 300 -15.31 -10.77 4.36
CA GLU A 300 -16.24 -11.85 4.73
C GLU A 300 -17.70 -11.57 4.37
N GLU A 301 -17.94 -10.52 3.59
CA GLU A 301 -19.28 -10.01 3.24
C GLU A 301 -19.69 -10.42 1.83
N PHE A 302 -20.93 -10.88 1.69
CA PHE A 302 -21.57 -11.25 0.43
C PHE A 302 -22.85 -10.46 0.22
N ALA A 303 -23.12 -10.07 -1.02
CA ALA A 303 -24.39 -9.48 -1.43
C ALA A 303 -25.16 -10.49 -2.30
N VAL A 304 -26.46 -10.65 -2.05
CA VAL A 304 -27.36 -11.44 -2.89
C VAL A 304 -28.45 -10.53 -3.44
N LEU A 305 -28.42 -10.31 -4.74
CA LEU A 305 -29.39 -9.47 -5.45
C LEU A 305 -30.53 -10.36 -5.98
N LEU A 306 -31.77 -10.01 -5.64
CA LEU A 306 -32.98 -10.78 -5.96
C LEU A 306 -33.96 -9.91 -6.78
N PRO A 307 -33.84 -9.88 -8.12
CA PRO A 307 -34.79 -9.19 -8.99
C PRO A 307 -36.19 -9.79 -8.89
N ARG A 308 -37.22 -8.94 -9.04
CA ARG A 308 -38.64 -9.33 -9.01
C ARG A 308 -39.05 -10.11 -7.76
N THR A 309 -38.35 -9.88 -6.66
CA THR A 309 -38.59 -10.56 -5.38
C THR A 309 -39.03 -9.53 -4.36
N ASN A 310 -40.19 -9.78 -3.76
CA ASN A 310 -40.71 -8.93 -2.69
C ASN A 310 -40.08 -9.29 -1.34
N LEU A 311 -40.35 -8.48 -0.31
CA LEU A 311 -39.77 -8.64 1.01
C LEU A 311 -40.00 -10.03 1.61
N HIS A 312 -41.21 -10.58 1.47
CA HIS A 312 -41.55 -11.91 1.97
C HIS A 312 -40.71 -13.00 1.29
N GLY A 313 -40.58 -12.95 -0.05
CA GLY A 313 -39.72 -13.87 -0.78
C GLY A 313 -38.24 -13.77 -0.38
N ALA A 314 -37.76 -12.55 -0.12
CA ALA A 314 -36.41 -12.29 0.35
C ALA A 314 -36.16 -12.85 1.78
N GLN A 315 -37.14 -12.77 2.67
CA GLN A 315 -37.08 -13.37 4.01
C GLN A 315 -37.02 -14.90 3.95
N VAL A 316 -37.88 -15.53 3.14
CA VAL A 316 -37.84 -16.99 2.92
C VAL A 316 -36.50 -17.44 2.36
N MET A 317 -35.91 -16.66 1.44
CA MET A 317 -34.56 -16.91 0.94
C MET A 317 -33.53 -16.84 2.07
N ALA A 318 -33.54 -15.77 2.86
CA ALA A 318 -32.58 -15.56 3.95
C ALA A 318 -32.65 -16.68 5.01
N GLU A 319 -33.85 -17.08 5.43
CA GLU A 319 -34.04 -18.19 6.39
C GLU A 319 -33.46 -19.51 5.87
N ARG A 320 -33.64 -19.78 4.58
CA ARG A 320 -33.05 -20.96 3.94
C ARG A 320 -31.52 -20.89 3.91
N LEU A 321 -30.96 -19.73 3.58
CA LEU A 321 -29.50 -19.55 3.56
C LEU A 321 -28.90 -19.74 4.96
N LEU A 322 -29.54 -19.19 5.99
CA LEU A 322 -29.16 -19.40 7.40
C LEU A 322 -29.16 -20.88 7.76
N ALA A 323 -30.24 -21.60 7.45
CA ALA A 323 -30.36 -23.03 7.74
C ALA A 323 -29.26 -23.85 7.03
N GLN A 324 -28.95 -23.53 5.77
CA GLN A 324 -27.91 -24.24 5.02
C GLN A 324 -26.50 -23.94 5.54
N ILE A 325 -26.21 -22.68 5.88
CA ILE A 325 -24.90 -22.31 6.43
C ILE A 325 -24.69 -22.95 7.81
N ARG A 326 -25.73 -22.99 8.67
CA ARG A 326 -25.69 -23.71 9.96
C ARG A 326 -25.45 -25.20 9.82
N ALA A 327 -26.05 -25.83 8.80
CA ALA A 327 -25.91 -27.26 8.55
C ALA A 327 -24.57 -27.62 7.87
N MET A 328 -23.85 -26.63 7.35
CA MET A 328 -22.57 -26.82 6.69
C MET A 328 -21.47 -27.09 7.71
N HIS A 329 -20.63 -28.07 7.39
CA HIS A 329 -19.43 -28.41 8.14
C HIS A 329 -18.23 -28.21 7.22
N VAL A 330 -17.21 -27.48 7.70
CA VAL A 330 -15.96 -27.31 6.97
C VAL A 330 -14.88 -28.13 7.66
N ASP A 331 -14.34 -29.10 6.92
CA ASP A 331 -13.37 -30.07 7.45
C ASP A 331 -11.99 -29.43 7.65
N ARG A 332 -11.36 -29.77 8.77
CA ARG A 332 -9.95 -29.45 9.05
C ARG A 332 -9.24 -30.68 9.61
N GLY A 333 -8.88 -31.61 8.75
CA GLY A 333 -8.27 -32.87 9.20
C GLY A 333 -9.30 -33.74 9.92
N GLU A 334 -9.18 -33.91 11.23
CA GLU A 334 -10.09 -34.72 12.05
C GLU A 334 -11.24 -33.92 12.69
N ASP A 335 -11.18 -32.58 12.67
CA ASP A 335 -12.19 -31.69 13.27
C ASP A 335 -13.15 -31.10 12.22
N THR A 336 -14.42 -30.95 12.59
CA THR A 336 -15.45 -30.26 11.78
C THR A 336 -15.87 -28.96 12.44
N HIS A 337 -15.94 -27.87 11.67
CA HIS A 337 -16.36 -26.57 12.17
C HIS A 337 -17.69 -26.15 11.54
N SER A 338 -18.65 -25.77 12.38
CA SER A 338 -19.90 -25.15 11.95
C SER A 338 -19.74 -23.64 11.79
N LEU A 339 -20.42 -23.08 10.80
CA LEU A 339 -20.42 -21.65 10.51
C LEU A 339 -21.81 -21.07 10.74
N THR A 340 -21.85 -19.80 11.14
CA THR A 340 -23.09 -19.01 11.24
C THR A 340 -22.90 -17.72 10.45
N CYS A 341 -24.00 -17.11 10.05
CA CYS A 341 -23.96 -15.83 9.36
C CYS A 341 -25.13 -14.94 9.79
N SER A 342 -24.94 -13.63 9.68
CA SER A 342 -25.99 -12.65 9.85
C SER A 342 -26.43 -12.13 8.49
N ILE A 343 -27.74 -11.89 8.32
CA ILE A 343 -28.31 -11.42 7.05
C ILE A 343 -29.14 -10.15 7.27
N GLY A 344 -28.84 -9.10 6.53
CA GLY A 344 -29.67 -7.90 6.40
C GLY A 344 -30.48 -7.92 5.12
N ILE A 345 -31.78 -7.67 5.20
CA ILE A 345 -32.69 -7.71 4.05
C ILE A 345 -33.29 -6.32 3.82
N ALA A 346 -33.30 -5.88 2.57
CA ALA A 346 -34.05 -4.71 2.13
C ALA A 346 -34.78 -4.98 0.82
N GLU A 347 -35.98 -4.42 0.68
CA GLU A 347 -36.78 -4.39 -0.55
C GLU A 347 -36.93 -2.93 -1.01
N ALA A 348 -36.82 -2.69 -2.31
CA ALA A 348 -37.22 -1.44 -2.95
C ALA A 348 -38.29 -1.70 -4.02
N HIS A 349 -39.11 -0.68 -4.26
CA HIS A 349 -39.86 -0.51 -5.50
C HIS A 349 -39.17 0.61 -6.28
N PRO A 350 -38.22 0.28 -7.19
CA PRO A 350 -37.41 1.28 -7.86
C PRO A 350 -38.25 2.30 -8.64
N VAL A 351 -37.86 3.56 -8.54
CA VAL A 351 -38.44 4.66 -9.32
C VAL A 351 -37.31 5.31 -10.12
N VAL A 352 -37.61 5.67 -11.38
CA VAL A 352 -36.65 6.34 -12.27
C VAL A 352 -36.14 7.63 -11.59
N GLY A 353 -34.83 7.80 -11.54
CA GLY A 353 -34.17 8.97 -10.93
C GLY A 353 -33.83 8.84 -9.44
N GLN A 354 -34.26 7.77 -8.76
CA GLN A 354 -33.80 7.46 -7.39
C GLN A 354 -32.47 6.69 -7.41
N ASP A 355 -31.64 6.92 -6.38
CA ASP A 355 -30.33 6.28 -6.25
C ASP A 355 -30.44 4.80 -5.81
N PRO A 356 -29.96 3.83 -6.62
CA PRO A 356 -29.94 2.42 -6.25
C PRO A 356 -29.16 2.11 -4.96
N ARG A 357 -28.20 2.96 -4.58
CA ARG A 357 -27.40 2.79 -3.35
C ARG A 357 -28.22 2.87 -2.07
N SER A 358 -29.41 3.47 -2.12
CA SER A 358 -30.34 3.49 -0.99
C SER A 358 -30.81 2.09 -0.58
N LEU A 359 -30.90 1.14 -1.52
CA LEU A 359 -31.22 -0.26 -1.23
C LEU A 359 -30.09 -0.96 -0.49
N LEU A 360 -28.85 -0.72 -0.94
CA LEU A 360 -27.63 -1.22 -0.29
C LEU A 360 -27.52 -0.73 1.15
N GLN A 361 -27.65 0.57 1.38
CA GLN A 361 -27.57 1.16 2.72
C GLN A 361 -28.59 0.55 3.69
N ARG A 362 -29.82 0.32 3.23
CA ARG A 362 -30.86 -0.32 4.04
C ARG A 362 -30.57 -1.79 4.34
N ALA A 363 -30.00 -2.53 3.38
CA ALA A 363 -29.57 -3.91 3.60
C ALA A 363 -28.43 -3.98 4.63
N ASP A 364 -27.44 -3.09 4.54
CA ASP A 364 -26.32 -3.00 5.50
C ASP A 364 -26.81 -2.66 6.91
N GLN A 365 -27.72 -1.70 7.02
CA GLN A 365 -28.29 -1.34 8.31
C GLN A 365 -29.13 -2.48 8.91
N ALA A 366 -29.88 -3.22 8.07
CA ALA A 366 -30.57 -4.43 8.51
C ALA A 366 -29.56 -5.50 8.98
N LEU A 367 -28.44 -5.66 8.30
CA LEU A 367 -27.38 -6.61 8.69
C LEU A 367 -26.77 -6.23 10.04
N TYR A 368 -26.54 -4.94 10.26
CA TYR A 368 -26.10 -4.43 11.55
C TYR A 368 -27.08 -4.80 12.68
N ARG A 369 -28.39 -4.69 12.45
CA ARG A 369 -29.42 -5.14 13.41
C ARG A 369 -29.38 -6.65 13.64
N ALA A 370 -29.17 -7.45 12.61
CA ALA A 370 -29.01 -8.90 12.77
C ALA A 370 -27.82 -9.23 13.68
N LYS A 371 -26.67 -8.57 13.46
CA LYS A 371 -25.47 -8.75 14.30
C LYS A 371 -25.70 -8.30 15.75
N GLN A 372 -26.35 -7.16 15.97
CA GLN A 372 -26.69 -6.67 17.31
C GLN A 372 -27.73 -7.54 18.02
N GLY A 373 -28.67 -8.13 17.27
CA GLY A 373 -29.71 -8.98 17.80
C GLY A 373 -29.21 -10.30 18.40
N GLY A 374 -27.92 -10.61 18.26
CA GLY A 374 -27.32 -11.87 18.73
C GLY A 374 -26.82 -12.76 17.60
N ARG A 375 -26.66 -12.22 16.39
CA ARG A 375 -26.11 -12.94 15.21
C ARG A 375 -26.95 -14.14 14.79
N ASP A 376 -26.46 -14.87 13.79
CA ASP A 376 -27.07 -16.08 13.26
C ASP A 376 -28.57 -15.90 12.97
N ARG A 377 -28.90 -14.81 12.26
CA ARG A 377 -30.29 -14.44 11.99
C ARG A 377 -30.42 -13.49 10.82
N ALA A 378 -31.65 -13.37 10.33
CA ALA A 378 -32.02 -12.36 9.37
C ALA A 378 -32.72 -11.19 10.08
N ALA A 379 -32.52 -9.97 9.57
CA ALA A 379 -33.28 -8.80 9.99
C ALA A 379 -33.73 -7.98 8.78
N VAL A 380 -34.83 -7.26 8.95
CA VAL A 380 -35.38 -6.29 7.98
C VAL A 380 -35.47 -4.92 8.65
N LEU A 381 -35.39 -3.86 7.85
CA LEU A 381 -35.83 -2.54 8.31
C LEU A 381 -37.34 -2.38 8.08
N PRO A 382 -38.09 -1.82 9.05
CA PRO A 382 -39.48 -1.47 8.82
C PRO A 382 -39.57 -0.41 7.72
N SER A 383 -40.29 -0.70 6.65
CA SER A 383 -40.56 0.24 5.57
C SER A 383 -41.50 1.35 6.08
N LYS A 384 -41.06 2.60 6.04
CA LYS A 384 -41.98 3.76 6.10
C LYS A 384 -42.53 3.98 4.69
N GLU A 385 -43.82 3.76 4.49
CA GLU A 385 -44.50 4.29 3.31
C GLU A 385 -44.48 5.84 3.34
N PRO A 386 -44.15 6.52 2.24
CA PRO A 386 -44.26 7.96 2.15
C PRO A 386 -45.72 8.32 1.80
N GLY A 387 -46.51 8.82 2.76
CA GLY A 387 -47.74 9.52 2.38
C GLY A 387 -48.84 9.76 3.41
N ALA A 388 -48.94 9.02 4.52
CA ALA A 388 -50.13 9.17 5.37
C ALA A 388 -49.88 8.79 6.83
N LEU A 389 -49.20 9.63 7.61
CA LEU A 389 -49.13 9.46 9.08
C LEU A 389 -48.57 10.68 9.82
N GLU A 390 -48.98 11.90 9.47
CA GLU A 390 -48.80 13.05 10.37
C GLU A 390 -49.88 13.13 11.48
N THR A 391 -50.86 12.22 11.51
CA THR A 391 -51.99 12.32 12.47
C THR A 391 -52.20 11.11 13.38
N HIS A 392 -51.34 10.09 13.38
CA HIS A 392 -51.54 8.89 14.22
C HIS A 392 -50.34 8.48 15.11
N ALA A 393 -49.25 9.25 15.12
CA ALA A 393 -48.04 8.97 15.92
C ALA A 393 -48.18 9.22 17.44
N ARG A 394 -49.36 8.96 18.03
CA ARG A 394 -49.56 9.00 19.49
C ARG A 394 -50.16 7.74 20.10
N ALA A 395 -50.45 6.68 19.32
CA ALA A 395 -51.25 5.56 19.84
C ALA A 395 -50.62 4.16 19.76
N THR A 396 -49.51 3.92 19.08
CA THR A 396 -48.89 2.58 19.05
C THR A 396 -47.37 2.66 19.15
N GLY A 397 -46.82 1.98 20.16
CA GLY A 397 -45.41 2.01 20.57
C GLY A 397 -44.44 1.35 19.59
N ALA A 398 -44.28 1.92 18.39
CA ALA A 398 -43.17 1.61 17.51
C ALA A 398 -41.87 2.19 18.13
N ALA A 399 -40.83 1.35 18.25
CA ALA A 399 -39.52 1.76 18.73
C ALA A 399 -39.06 3.00 17.95
N GLN A 400 -38.83 4.10 18.68
CA GLN A 400 -38.33 5.32 18.06
C GLN A 400 -36.91 5.05 17.57
N SER A 401 -36.51 5.57 16.42
CA SER A 401 -35.14 5.40 15.91
C SER A 401 -34.46 6.76 15.76
N ILE A 402 -33.18 6.83 16.14
CA ILE A 402 -32.34 8.01 16.04
C ILE A 402 -31.11 7.71 15.18
N ARG A 403 -30.87 8.51 14.14
CA ARG A 403 -29.71 8.38 13.25
C ARG A 403 -28.59 9.29 13.74
N ILE A 404 -27.47 8.68 14.12
CA ILE A 404 -26.30 9.34 14.67
C ILE A 404 -25.15 9.23 13.66
N GLY A 405 -24.70 10.37 13.16
CA GLY A 405 -23.49 10.49 12.37
C GLY A 405 -22.23 10.30 13.23
N SER A 406 -21.18 9.68 12.70
CA SER A 406 -19.89 9.59 13.41
C SER A 406 -18.69 9.62 12.48
N LEU A 407 -17.58 10.18 12.96
CA LEU A 407 -16.28 9.94 12.35
C LEU A 407 -15.86 8.48 12.56
N TYR A 408 -15.11 7.93 11.60
CA TYR A 408 -14.54 6.59 11.68
C TYR A 408 -13.69 6.36 12.95
N SER A 409 -12.95 7.39 13.40
CA SER A 409 -12.09 7.29 14.59
C SER A 409 -12.85 7.11 15.92
N LEU A 410 -14.17 7.29 15.95
CA LEU A 410 -14.97 7.30 17.18
C LEU A 410 -15.75 6.00 17.40
N THR A 411 -15.72 5.08 16.42
CA THR A 411 -16.50 3.84 16.41
C THR A 411 -16.01 2.79 17.41
N SER A 412 -14.76 2.89 17.88
CA SER A 412 -14.16 1.93 18.82
C SER A 412 -14.27 2.32 20.29
N GLY A 413 -14.81 3.51 20.61
CA GLY A 413 -14.82 4.01 22.00
C GLY A 413 -15.98 4.93 22.33
N THR A 414 -15.90 6.20 21.92
CA THR A 414 -16.88 7.24 22.27
C THR A 414 -18.30 6.89 21.86
N VAL A 415 -18.49 6.45 20.61
CA VAL A 415 -19.83 6.18 20.07
C VAL A 415 -20.50 4.97 20.74
N PRO A 416 -19.83 3.81 20.88
CA PRO A 416 -20.40 2.70 21.65
C PRO A 416 -20.79 3.11 23.07
N SER A 417 -19.96 3.92 23.74
CA SER A 417 -20.23 4.40 25.10
C SER A 417 -21.44 5.33 25.14
N LEU A 418 -21.59 6.22 24.16
CA LEU A 418 -22.75 7.11 24.02
C LEU A 418 -24.03 6.32 23.79
N ILE A 419 -23.99 5.33 22.88
CA ILE A 419 -25.15 4.48 22.58
C ILE A 419 -25.53 3.65 23.80
N MET A 420 -24.55 3.10 24.53
CA MET A 420 -24.81 2.36 25.78
C MET A 420 -25.45 3.26 26.85
N ALA A 421 -24.96 4.49 27.01
CA ALA A 421 -25.52 5.48 27.93
C ALA A 421 -26.95 5.92 27.52
N LEU A 422 -27.23 5.97 26.22
CA LEU A 422 -28.55 6.24 25.66
C LEU A 422 -29.51 5.08 25.92
N ASN A 423 -29.12 3.85 25.58
CA ASN A 423 -29.92 2.64 25.76
C ASN A 423 -30.29 2.39 27.23
N THR A 424 -29.45 2.81 28.17
CA THR A 424 -29.74 2.73 29.61
C THR A 424 -30.91 3.63 30.02
N ARG A 425 -31.09 4.76 29.33
CA ARG A 425 -32.11 5.78 29.64
C ARG A 425 -33.37 5.65 28.79
N GLN A 426 -33.20 5.33 27.51
CA GLN A 426 -34.26 5.12 26.54
C GLN A 426 -34.03 3.78 25.81
N PRO A 427 -34.37 2.66 26.46
CA PRO A 427 -34.17 1.32 25.88
C PRO A 427 -34.99 1.08 24.61
N ASP A 428 -36.10 1.80 24.44
CA ASP A 428 -36.96 1.72 23.26
C ASP A 428 -36.48 2.61 22.08
N LEU A 429 -35.44 3.43 22.29
CA LEU A 429 -34.86 4.29 21.26
C LEU A 429 -33.69 3.59 20.56
N GLN A 430 -33.88 3.16 19.31
CA GLN A 430 -32.85 2.49 18.51
C GLN A 430 -31.91 3.48 17.83
N ALA A 431 -30.62 3.45 18.19
CA ALA A 431 -29.59 4.24 17.53
C ALA A 431 -29.07 3.57 16.24
N GLU A 432 -29.11 4.28 15.13
CA GLU A 432 -28.48 3.92 13.85
C GLU A 432 -27.22 4.75 13.64
N LEU A 433 -26.13 4.12 13.17
CA LEU A 433 -24.85 4.80 12.95
C LEU A 433 -24.57 5.03 11.46
N ILE A 434 -24.24 6.26 11.11
CA ILE A 434 -23.84 6.65 9.75
C ILE A 434 -22.45 7.26 9.79
N LEU A 435 -21.51 6.70 9.04
CA LEU A 435 -20.13 7.16 9.02
C LEU A 435 -19.89 8.20 7.91
N GLY A 436 -19.05 9.20 8.20
CA GLY A 436 -18.74 10.27 7.24
C GLY A 436 -17.61 11.18 7.71
N SER A 437 -17.24 12.12 6.85
CA SER A 437 -16.32 13.23 7.19
C SER A 437 -17.07 14.35 7.95
N ASN A 438 -16.36 15.29 8.56
CA ASN A 438 -17.02 16.44 9.22
C ASN A 438 -17.97 17.16 8.24
N ALA A 439 -17.49 17.46 7.03
CA ALA A 439 -18.28 18.18 6.03
C ALA A 439 -19.52 17.38 5.57
N ASP A 440 -19.35 16.08 5.29
CA ASP A 440 -20.44 15.19 4.88
C ASP A 440 -21.51 15.06 5.97
N LEU A 441 -21.10 14.89 7.24
CA LEU A 441 -22.02 14.77 8.36
C LEU A 441 -22.79 16.08 8.62
N VAL A 442 -22.15 17.24 8.50
CA VAL A 442 -22.85 18.54 8.59
C VAL A 442 -23.90 18.67 7.50
N GLN A 443 -23.59 18.28 6.27
CA GLN A 443 -24.55 18.32 5.16
C GLN A 443 -25.71 17.33 5.38
N LYS A 444 -25.42 16.12 5.87
CA LYS A 444 -26.45 15.13 6.22
C LYS A 444 -27.36 15.59 7.36
N LEU A 445 -26.83 16.31 8.35
CA LEU A 445 -27.63 16.95 9.41
C LEU A 445 -28.61 17.96 8.80
N ARG A 446 -28.10 18.89 7.99
CA ARG A 446 -28.91 19.94 7.35
C ARG A 446 -30.01 19.38 6.44
N ASN A 447 -29.72 18.28 5.77
CA ASN A 447 -30.66 17.61 4.86
C ASN A 447 -31.61 16.63 5.59
N GLY A 448 -31.50 16.46 6.91
CA GLY A 448 -32.33 15.55 7.68
C GLY A 448 -32.06 14.05 7.45
N PHE A 449 -30.93 13.71 6.84
CA PHE A 449 -30.47 12.32 6.68
C PHE A 449 -30.01 11.72 8.02
N ILE A 450 -29.50 12.55 8.93
CA ILE A 450 -29.14 12.17 10.29
C ILE A 450 -29.74 13.16 11.28
N ASP A 451 -30.01 12.67 12.49
CA ASP A 451 -30.69 13.44 13.54
C ASP A 451 -29.67 14.15 14.45
N ALA A 452 -28.55 13.49 14.73
CA ALA A 452 -27.40 14.04 15.46
C ALA A 452 -26.09 13.54 14.84
N ALA A 453 -24.95 14.12 15.20
CA ALA A 453 -23.63 13.62 14.80
C ALA A 453 -22.58 13.85 15.89
N VAL A 454 -21.64 12.91 16.02
CA VAL A 454 -20.46 13.02 16.89
C VAL A 454 -19.22 13.18 16.02
N PHE A 455 -18.61 14.36 16.08
CA PHE A 455 -17.53 14.75 15.19
C PHE A 455 -16.76 15.94 15.80
N GLY A 456 -15.70 16.38 15.14
CA GLY A 456 -14.97 17.56 15.60
C GLY A 456 -15.86 18.80 15.57
N LEU A 457 -15.74 19.66 16.59
CA LEU A 457 -16.54 20.89 16.70
C LEU A 457 -16.49 21.68 15.37
N PRO A 458 -17.65 21.89 14.71
CA PRO A 458 -17.67 22.56 13.42
C PRO A 458 -17.39 24.05 13.58
N GLU A 459 -16.43 24.56 12.83
CA GLU A 459 -16.16 26.01 12.76
C GLU A 459 -17.23 26.68 11.88
N GLY A 460 -17.85 27.76 12.37
CA GLY A 460 -18.81 28.56 11.60
C GLY A 460 -20.19 27.95 11.37
N ALA A 461 -20.61 26.94 12.13
CA ALA A 461 -21.93 26.31 12.02
C ALA A 461 -22.90 26.79 13.11
N GLU A 462 -23.37 28.04 13.00
CA GLU A 462 -24.29 28.66 13.98
C GLU A 462 -25.66 27.96 14.05
N ASP A 463 -26.06 27.29 12.96
CA ASP A 463 -27.31 26.53 12.85
C ASP A 463 -27.31 25.24 13.68
N LEU A 464 -26.14 24.80 14.15
CA LEU A 464 -25.97 23.62 14.99
C LEU A 464 -25.87 23.99 16.47
N ARG A 465 -26.51 23.16 17.31
CA ARG A 465 -26.21 23.08 18.73
C ARG A 465 -25.15 22.00 18.92
N SER A 466 -24.03 22.35 19.52
CA SER A 466 -22.91 21.44 19.77
C SER A 466 -22.58 21.39 21.26
N GLU A 467 -22.60 20.19 21.84
CA GLU A 467 -22.16 19.91 23.21
C GLU A 467 -20.77 19.25 23.14
N PRO A 468 -19.71 19.88 23.68
CA PRO A 468 -18.39 19.27 23.77
C PRO A 468 -18.45 17.95 24.55
N LEU A 469 -17.69 16.93 24.14
CA LEU A 469 -17.60 15.64 24.84
C LEU A 469 -16.24 15.48 25.51
N PHE A 470 -15.16 15.69 24.75
CA PHE A 470 -13.79 15.62 25.25
C PHE A 470 -12.83 16.37 24.31
N GLU A 471 -11.64 16.67 24.82
CA GLU A 471 -10.52 17.17 24.03
C GLU A 471 -9.57 16.04 23.66
N ASP A 472 -9.05 16.07 22.45
CA ASP A 472 -8.09 15.10 21.94
C ASP A 472 -6.86 15.83 21.37
N ASN A 473 -5.68 15.25 21.59
CA ASN A 473 -4.42 15.80 21.10
C ASN A 473 -3.98 15.06 19.83
N LEU A 474 -3.35 15.78 18.90
CA LEU A 474 -2.64 15.14 17.79
C LEU A 474 -1.25 14.69 18.23
N TYR A 475 -0.85 13.52 17.73
CA TYR A 475 0.44 12.89 17.94
C TYR A 475 1.13 12.67 16.59
N PHE A 476 2.45 12.71 16.58
CA PHE A 476 3.24 12.32 15.43
C PHE A 476 3.15 10.81 15.24
N ALA A 477 2.62 10.38 14.10
CA ALA A 477 2.48 8.98 13.73
C ALA A 477 3.60 8.60 12.77
N ALA A 478 4.42 7.64 13.18
CA ALA A 478 5.54 7.15 12.39
C ALA A 478 5.57 5.61 12.36
N PRO A 479 6.22 5.01 11.35
CA PRO A 479 6.53 3.58 11.36
C PRO A 479 7.26 3.19 12.65
N ALA A 480 6.97 2.01 13.19
CA ALA A 480 7.54 1.54 14.46
C ALA A 480 9.06 1.31 14.41
N ASP A 481 9.62 1.13 13.22
CA ASP A 481 11.06 0.99 12.93
C ASP A 481 11.75 2.31 12.58
N SER A 482 11.01 3.43 12.56
CA SER A 482 11.55 4.76 12.26
C SER A 482 12.40 5.31 13.42
N PRO A 483 13.34 6.24 13.14
CA PRO A 483 14.14 6.90 14.19
C PRO A 483 13.30 7.70 15.19
N TYR A 484 12.07 8.08 14.81
CA TYR A 484 11.14 8.83 15.67
C TYR A 484 10.51 7.95 16.75
N ALA A 485 10.41 6.63 16.54
CA ALA A 485 9.69 5.71 17.43
C ALA A 485 10.25 5.66 18.87
N GLN A 486 11.52 6.05 19.06
CA GLN A 486 12.20 6.06 20.36
C GLN A 486 12.32 7.46 20.97
N GLN A 487 11.79 8.50 20.32
CA GLN A 487 11.88 9.87 20.81
C GLN A 487 10.80 10.14 21.88
N ALA A 488 11.14 10.95 22.88
CA ALA A 488 10.19 11.38 23.91
C ALA A 488 9.16 12.39 23.37
N SER A 489 9.58 13.21 22.41
CA SER A 489 8.73 14.13 21.65
C SER A 489 9.34 14.47 20.30
N VAL A 490 8.50 14.85 19.34
CA VAL A 490 8.92 15.27 17.99
C VAL A 490 8.82 16.80 17.84
N ASP A 491 9.91 17.42 17.39
CA ASP A 491 9.93 18.79 16.85
C ASP A 491 9.47 18.75 15.39
N LEU A 492 8.25 19.22 15.12
CA LEU A 492 7.70 19.22 13.76
C LEU A 492 8.54 20.05 12.78
N ALA A 493 9.18 21.13 13.23
CA ALA A 493 10.02 21.97 12.38
C ALA A 493 11.29 21.23 11.89
N SER A 494 11.67 20.12 12.53
CA SER A 494 12.77 19.26 12.08
C SER A 494 12.38 18.29 10.96
N CYS A 495 11.07 18.11 10.71
CA CYS A 495 10.54 17.10 9.79
C CYS A 495 10.34 17.63 8.35
N VAL A 496 11.00 18.72 7.96
CA VAL A 496 10.81 19.38 6.64
C VAL A 496 11.06 18.42 5.46
N ASN A 497 12.02 17.50 5.60
CA ASN A 497 12.40 16.56 4.55
C ASN A 497 11.63 15.24 4.61
N GLU A 498 10.69 15.09 5.54
CA GLU A 498 9.90 13.87 5.66
C GLU A 498 8.75 13.82 4.64
N ARG A 499 8.37 12.59 4.27
CA ARG A 499 7.17 12.35 3.46
C ARG A 499 5.99 12.22 4.39
N PHE A 500 4.89 12.90 4.07
CA PHE A 500 3.66 12.82 4.84
C PHE A 500 2.54 12.14 4.06
N VAL A 501 1.67 11.45 4.80
CA VAL A 501 0.37 11.00 4.32
C VAL A 501 -0.71 11.67 5.16
N SER A 502 -1.85 11.99 4.56
CA SER A 502 -2.92 12.74 5.25
C SER A 502 -4.31 12.20 4.91
N LEU A 503 -5.32 12.59 5.68
CA LEU A 503 -6.70 12.50 5.21
C LEU A 503 -6.95 13.52 4.09
N LYS A 504 -8.00 13.30 3.30
CA LYS A 504 -8.53 14.32 2.39
C LYS A 504 -9.11 15.53 3.15
N PRO A 505 -9.30 16.68 2.48
CA PRO A 505 -10.03 17.80 3.05
C PRO A 505 -11.43 17.42 3.54
N GLY A 506 -11.91 18.12 4.57
CA GLY A 506 -13.24 17.90 5.16
C GLY A 506 -13.26 17.02 6.41
N PHE A 507 -12.11 16.58 6.91
CA PHE A 507 -11.96 15.95 8.22
C PHE A 507 -11.31 16.91 9.21
N VAL A 508 -11.81 16.95 10.46
CA VAL A 508 -11.22 17.80 11.52
C VAL A 508 -9.73 17.49 11.75
N THR A 509 -9.33 16.21 11.70
CA THR A 509 -7.93 15.84 11.86
C THR A 509 -7.06 16.42 10.73
N GLN A 510 -7.61 16.57 9.51
CA GLN A 510 -6.86 17.12 8.37
C GLN A 510 -6.67 18.64 8.50
N SER A 511 -7.69 19.37 8.95
CA SER A 511 -7.53 20.81 9.18
C SER A 511 -6.53 21.06 10.30
N ARG A 512 -6.63 20.30 11.39
CA ARG A 512 -5.67 20.37 12.51
C ARG A 512 -4.26 19.91 12.14
N PHE A 513 -4.13 18.99 11.18
CA PHE A 513 -2.85 18.65 10.58
C PHE A 513 -2.25 19.87 9.87
N ALA A 514 -3.01 20.57 9.03
CA ALA A 514 -2.54 21.76 8.34
C ALA A 514 -2.15 22.89 9.32
N ASP A 515 -2.95 23.11 10.38
CA ASP A 515 -2.64 24.08 11.44
C ASP A 515 -1.30 23.78 12.12
N ALA A 516 -1.01 22.51 12.43
CA ALA A 516 0.25 22.10 13.06
C ALA A 516 1.48 22.45 12.20
N PHE A 517 1.40 22.21 10.89
CA PHE A 517 2.50 22.52 9.97
C PHE A 517 2.63 24.01 9.67
N ALA A 518 1.52 24.75 9.67
CA ALA A 518 1.56 26.21 9.60
C ALA A 518 2.34 26.81 10.78
N VAL A 519 2.13 26.29 12.00
CA VAL A 519 2.92 26.67 13.19
C VAL A 519 4.38 26.23 13.07
N ALA A 520 4.64 25.07 12.44
CA ALA A 520 6.01 24.59 12.17
C ALA A 520 6.76 25.40 11.11
N GLY A 521 6.07 26.26 10.36
CA GLY A 521 6.67 27.20 9.41
C GLY A 521 7.01 26.61 8.04
N PHE A 522 6.42 25.48 7.64
CA PHE A 522 6.61 24.91 6.30
C PHE A 522 5.38 24.15 5.80
N GLU A 523 5.26 24.00 4.48
CA GLU A 523 4.24 23.14 3.87
C GLU A 523 4.73 21.69 3.80
N PRO A 524 4.00 20.72 4.37
CA PRO A 524 4.42 19.32 4.40
C PRO A 524 4.33 18.69 3.00
N HIS A 525 5.33 17.89 2.63
CA HIS A 525 5.30 17.13 1.38
C HIS A 525 4.37 15.91 1.51
N VAL A 526 3.08 16.11 1.22
CA VAL A 526 2.06 15.07 1.28
C VAL A 526 2.09 14.21 0.01
N VAL A 527 2.55 12.97 0.13
CA VAL A 527 2.69 12.04 -1.01
C VAL A 527 1.39 11.30 -1.36
N MET A 528 0.48 11.16 -0.39
CA MET A 528 -0.80 10.50 -0.60
C MET A 528 -1.86 10.95 0.40
N THR A 529 -3.13 10.92 -0.04
CA THR A 529 -4.30 11.21 0.82
C THR A 529 -5.30 10.06 0.82
N THR A 530 -6.01 9.85 1.93
CA THR A 530 -7.06 8.83 2.06
C THR A 530 -8.37 9.37 2.67
N ASN A 531 -9.45 8.60 2.54
CA ASN A 531 -10.80 8.98 2.96
C ASN A 531 -11.17 8.48 4.38
N ASP A 532 -10.32 7.69 5.04
CA ASP A 532 -10.60 7.21 6.39
C ASP A 532 -9.31 7.04 7.21
N ILE A 533 -9.46 7.17 8.53
CA ILE A 533 -8.33 7.19 9.47
C ILE A 533 -7.65 5.81 9.59
N PHE A 534 -8.36 4.71 9.34
CA PHE A 534 -7.80 3.36 9.44
C PHE A 534 -6.86 3.07 8.28
N SER A 535 -7.29 3.39 7.06
CA SER A 535 -6.42 3.38 5.89
C SER A 535 -5.20 4.27 6.12
N LEU A 536 -5.35 5.45 6.73
CA LEU A 536 -4.22 6.34 7.02
C LEU A 536 -3.21 5.66 7.96
N MET A 537 -3.67 4.99 9.02
CA MET A 537 -2.82 4.23 9.93
C MET A 537 -2.05 3.12 9.20
N HIS A 538 -2.69 2.39 8.28
CA HIS A 538 -2.03 1.35 7.49
C HIS A 538 -0.96 1.91 6.54
N LEU A 539 -1.19 3.08 5.96
CA LEU A 539 -0.19 3.75 5.10
C LEU A 539 1.05 4.19 5.89
N VAL A 540 0.85 4.71 7.10
CA VAL A 540 1.96 5.02 8.03
C VAL A 540 2.69 3.73 8.39
N GLY A 541 1.96 2.68 8.80
CA GLY A 541 2.56 1.39 9.18
C GLY A 541 3.28 0.67 8.03
N GLY A 542 2.91 0.95 6.78
CA GLY A 542 3.56 0.45 5.58
C GLY A 542 4.76 1.28 5.10
N GLY A 543 5.15 2.34 5.84
CA GLY A 543 6.33 3.15 5.51
C GLY A 543 6.15 4.14 4.34
N MET A 544 4.90 4.43 3.94
CA MET A 544 4.62 5.39 2.87
C MET A 544 4.92 6.84 3.27
N GLY A 545 4.82 7.14 4.57
CA GLY A 545 5.13 8.45 5.15
C GLY A 545 4.66 8.54 6.61
N CYS A 546 5.04 9.64 7.28
CA CYS A 546 4.54 9.97 8.62
C CYS A 546 3.19 10.71 8.53
N SER A 547 2.50 10.89 9.65
CA SER A 547 1.26 11.68 9.70
C SER A 547 1.04 12.28 11.09
N LEU A 548 -0.05 13.03 11.26
CA LEU A 548 -0.56 13.41 12.58
C LEU A 548 -1.87 12.68 12.84
N LEU A 549 -1.90 11.87 13.88
CA LEU A 549 -3.05 11.07 14.26
C LEU A 549 -3.55 11.47 15.65
N PRO A 550 -4.87 11.39 15.88
CA PRO A 550 -5.44 11.69 17.18
C PRO A 550 -5.10 10.63 18.23
N GLY A 551 -5.06 11.01 19.51
CA GLY A 551 -4.80 10.08 20.61
C GLY A 551 -5.86 8.98 20.72
N ARG A 552 -7.12 9.29 20.41
CA ARG A 552 -8.25 8.35 20.53
C ARG A 552 -8.12 7.08 19.69
N VAL A 553 -7.32 7.07 18.62
CA VAL A 553 -7.12 5.85 17.80
C VAL A 553 -6.10 4.89 18.38
N ARG A 554 -5.50 5.19 19.54
CA ARG A 554 -4.47 4.37 20.16
C ARG A 554 -4.94 2.93 20.44
N ALA A 555 -6.23 2.73 20.75
CA ALA A 555 -6.82 1.40 20.96
C ALA A 555 -6.95 0.57 19.67
N SER A 556 -6.97 1.21 18.50
CA SER A 556 -7.09 0.57 17.18
C SER A 556 -5.83 0.72 16.32
N LEU A 557 -4.72 1.14 16.93
CA LEU A 557 -3.46 1.39 16.26
C LEU A 557 -2.78 0.06 15.87
N PRO A 558 -2.36 -0.12 14.59
CA PRO A 558 -1.55 -1.26 14.20
C PRO A 558 -0.22 -1.33 14.97
N PRO A 559 0.34 -2.52 15.24
CA PRO A 559 1.60 -2.65 15.97
C PRO A 559 2.79 -2.01 15.23
N THR A 560 2.66 -1.83 13.91
CA THR A 560 3.62 -1.21 13.00
C THR A 560 3.62 0.32 13.05
N VAL A 561 2.73 0.94 13.83
CA VAL A 561 2.68 2.40 13.99
C VAL A 561 3.00 2.77 15.44
N ARG A 562 3.70 3.89 15.62
CA ARG A 562 3.95 4.52 16.92
C ARG A 562 3.42 5.95 16.93
N LEU A 563 2.71 6.30 18.00
CA LEU A 563 2.26 7.66 18.28
C LEU A 563 3.23 8.31 19.26
N ILE A 564 3.93 9.35 18.79
CA ILE A 564 4.91 10.09 19.56
C ILE A 564 4.36 11.48 19.88
N PRO A 565 4.47 11.96 21.13
CA PRO A 565 4.02 13.31 21.49
C PRO A 565 4.71 14.40 20.66
N LEU A 566 3.96 15.44 20.31
CA LEU A 566 4.54 16.66 19.74
C LEU A 566 5.15 17.54 20.85
N GLU A 567 6.21 18.28 20.52
CA GLU A 567 6.72 19.33 21.39
C GLU A 567 5.61 20.34 21.77
N PRO A 568 5.64 20.93 22.98
CA PRO A 568 4.56 21.78 23.49
C PRO A 568 4.09 22.88 22.54
N ARG A 569 5.00 23.47 21.76
CA ARG A 569 4.72 24.54 20.78
C ARG A 569 3.89 24.10 19.57
N PHE A 570 3.87 22.81 19.23
CA PHE A 570 3.09 22.28 18.11
C PHE A 570 1.88 21.44 18.54
N ARG A 571 1.56 21.42 19.84
CA ARG A 571 0.41 20.65 20.33
C ARG A 571 -0.88 21.27 19.82
N ILE A 572 -1.50 20.59 18.87
CA ILE A 572 -2.84 20.92 18.40
C ILE A 572 -3.87 20.08 19.14
N ARG A 573 -4.86 20.76 19.72
CA ARG A 573 -6.05 20.14 20.32
C ARG A 573 -7.22 20.20 19.37
N GLN A 574 -8.07 19.19 19.46
CA GLN A 574 -9.37 19.19 18.80
C GLN A 574 -10.45 18.79 19.81
N THR A 575 -11.55 19.52 19.78
CA THR A 575 -12.72 19.22 20.60
C THR A 575 -13.64 18.32 19.82
N ILE A 576 -13.95 17.14 20.36
CA ILE A 576 -15.01 16.28 19.83
C ILE A 576 -16.31 16.67 20.51
N SER A 577 -17.37 16.88 19.72
CA SER A 577 -18.68 17.31 20.20
C SER A 577 -19.80 16.45 19.63
N LEU A 578 -20.87 16.32 20.40
CA LEU A 578 -22.17 15.91 19.90
C LEU A 578 -22.88 17.15 19.32
N SER A 579 -23.30 17.10 18.05
CA SER A 579 -24.04 18.21 17.44
C SER A 579 -25.32 17.77 16.74
N PHE A 580 -26.31 18.65 16.72
CA PHE A 580 -27.58 18.49 16.01
C PHE A 580 -28.15 19.86 15.64
N LEU A 581 -29.17 19.91 14.77
CA LEU A 581 -29.78 21.18 14.35
C LEU A 581 -30.46 21.90 15.53
N ARG A 582 -30.22 23.21 15.69
CA ARG A 582 -30.86 24.02 16.75
C ARG A 582 -32.40 23.95 16.72
N THR A 583 -33.00 23.76 15.55
CA THR A 583 -34.44 23.59 15.41
C THR A 583 -34.99 22.37 16.16
N ARG A 584 -34.16 21.38 16.46
CA ARG A 584 -34.51 20.16 17.22
C ARG A 584 -34.09 20.20 18.68
N GLU A 585 -33.75 21.38 19.21
CA GLU A 585 -33.30 21.53 20.59
C GLU A 585 -34.30 21.06 21.65
N ARG A 586 -35.59 21.13 21.33
CA ARG A 586 -36.68 20.70 22.21
C ARG A 586 -37.15 19.26 21.94
N ASP A 587 -36.50 18.55 21.03
CA ASP A 587 -36.83 17.17 20.69
C ASP A 587 -36.46 16.24 21.87
N PRO A 588 -37.39 15.43 22.40
CA PRO A 588 -37.13 14.52 23.51
C PRO A 588 -35.95 13.58 23.28
N ASN A 589 -35.73 13.14 22.04
CA ASN A 589 -34.64 12.23 21.69
C ASN A 589 -33.29 12.95 21.67
N MET A 590 -33.26 14.23 21.27
CA MET A 590 -32.06 15.06 21.36
C MET A 590 -31.69 15.37 22.81
N LEU A 591 -32.70 15.63 23.66
CA LEU A 591 -32.48 15.85 25.09
C LEU A 591 -31.94 14.59 25.78
N ALA A 592 -32.50 13.42 25.48
CA ALA A 592 -31.99 12.14 25.99
C ALA A 592 -30.55 11.88 25.54
N LEU A 593 -30.21 12.21 24.29
CA LEU A 593 -28.86 12.07 23.76
C LEU A 593 -27.87 13.05 24.41
N LEU A 594 -28.29 14.29 24.65
CA LEU A 594 -27.50 15.28 25.40
C LEU A 594 -27.21 14.80 26.82
N ASP A 595 -28.21 14.30 27.54
CA ASP A 595 -28.02 13.80 28.90
C ASP A 595 -27.16 12.54 28.93
N ALA A 596 -27.30 11.65 27.94
CA ALA A 596 -26.40 10.51 27.77
C ALA A 596 -24.94 10.95 27.53
N SER A 597 -24.75 12.03 26.77
CA SER A 597 -23.43 12.57 26.44
C SER A 597 -22.72 13.20 27.64
N ARG A 598 -23.47 13.81 28.58
CA ARG A 598 -22.92 14.39 29.81
C ARG A 598 -22.32 13.34 30.74
N THR A 599 -22.82 12.12 30.72
CA THR A 599 -22.19 11.00 31.46
C THR A 599 -20.84 10.56 30.91
N LEU A 600 -20.47 10.97 29.68
CA LEU A 600 -19.17 10.64 29.08
C LEU A 600 -18.05 11.63 29.45
N HIS A 601 -18.37 12.78 30.06
CA HIS A 601 -17.39 13.80 30.48
C HIS A 601 -16.35 13.30 31.51
N ILE A 602 -16.48 12.07 32.01
CA ILE A 602 -15.65 11.52 33.09
C ILE A 602 -14.52 10.61 32.55
N ILE A 603 -14.51 10.27 31.26
CA ILE A 603 -13.51 9.35 30.69
C ILE A 603 -12.45 10.16 29.93
N PRO A 604 -11.20 10.29 30.43
CA PRO A 604 -10.12 10.86 29.63
C PRO A 604 -9.84 9.95 28.43
N GLY A 605 -9.78 10.57 27.24
CA GLY A 605 -9.59 9.88 25.94
C GLY A 605 -8.21 9.30 25.71
#